data_AF-A0A6L5FAZ5-F1
#
_entry.id   AF-A0A6L5FAZ5-F1
#
_cell.length_a   1.000
_cell.length_b   1.000
_cell.length_c   1.000
_cell.angle_alpha   90.00
_cell.angle_beta   90.00
_cell.angle_gamma   90.00
#
_symmetry.space_group_name_H-M   'P 1'
#
loop_
_entity.id
_entity.type
_entity.pdbx_description
1 polymer ?
#
loop_
_entity_poly.entity_id
_entity_poly.type
_entity_poly.pdbx_seq_one_letter_code
_entity_poly.pdbx_strand_id
1 'polypeptide(L)'
;MSRVELFEKIRRELARNHEVHRRTVRKAIASAVPPERKSPVRVAPVLGPWKETIRGWLSEDLGVPAKQRHTARRVWERLVAEHDADIAGRRCGRTCGR
;
A
#
# COMPACT_ATOMS: atom_id res chain seq x y z
N MET A 1 -39.31 21.72 19.73
CA MET A 1 -38.27 20.91 19.05
C MET A 1 -37.37 20.34 20.12
N SER A 2 -37.14 19.03 20.10
CA SER A 2 -36.22 18.42 21.06
C SER A 2 -34.76 18.79 20.71
N ARG A 3 -33.89 18.81 21.72
CA ARG A 3 -32.44 19.01 21.52
C ARG A 3 -31.83 18.02 20.53
N VAL A 4 -32.40 16.82 20.44
CA VAL A 4 -31.98 15.76 19.51
C VAL A 4 -32.28 16.14 18.07
N GLU A 5 -33.48 16.66 17.79
CA GLU A 5 -33.88 17.10 16.44
C GLU A 5 -33.03 18.25 15.94
N LEU A 6 -32.75 19.24 16.82
CA LEU A 6 -31.87 20.37 16.50
C LEU A 6 -30.47 19.90 16.12
N PHE A 7 -29.90 18.99 16.91
CA PHE A 7 -28.55 18.48 16.67
C PHE A 7 -28.46 17.64 15.38
N GLU A 8 -29.52 16.91 15.03
CA GLU A 8 -29.58 16.18 13.77
C GLU A 8 -29.68 17.12 12.56
N LYS A 9 -30.45 18.19 12.67
CA LYS A 9 -30.58 19.22 11.62
C LYS A 9 -29.23 19.91 11.35
N ILE A 10 -28.53 20.35 12.40
CA ILE A 10 -27.20 20.96 12.31
C ILE A 10 -26.19 20.00 11.64
N ARG A 11 -26.23 18.71 12.00
CA ARG A 11 -25.35 17.71 11.38
C ARG A 11 -25.63 17.47 9.90
N ARG A 12 -26.90 17.54 9.47
CA ARG A 12 -27.28 17.43 8.05
C ARG A 12 -26.88 18.68 7.27
N GLU A 13 -26.96 19.86 7.87
CA GLU A 13 -26.50 21.12 7.28
C GLU A 13 -24.98 21.15 7.11
N LEU A 14 -24.21 20.80 8.16
CA LEU A 14 -22.76 20.69 8.08
C LEU A 14 -22.29 19.68 7.02
N ALA A 15 -22.96 18.54 6.91
CA ALA A 15 -22.64 17.53 5.90
C ALA A 15 -22.82 18.07 4.46
N ARG A 16 -23.86 18.89 4.23
CA ARG A 16 -24.10 19.54 2.93
C ARG A 16 -23.06 20.64 2.64
N ASN A 17 -22.79 21.50 3.61
CA ASN A 17 -21.86 22.63 3.45
C ASN A 17 -20.41 22.20 3.20
N HIS A 18 -19.99 21.08 3.81
CA HIS A 18 -18.63 20.56 3.68
C HIS A 18 -18.52 19.40 2.69
N GLU A 19 -19.59 19.05 1.96
CA GLU A 19 -19.65 17.92 1.01
C GLU A 19 -19.13 16.58 1.57
N VAL A 20 -19.25 16.39 2.88
CA VAL A 20 -18.81 15.17 3.57
C VAL A 20 -20.00 14.37 4.07
N HIS A 21 -19.85 13.05 4.09
CA HIS A 21 -20.89 12.18 4.62
C HIS A 21 -21.18 12.50 6.10
N ARG A 22 -22.46 12.45 6.52
CA ARG A 22 -22.91 12.69 7.92
C ARG A 22 -22.19 11.87 9.00
N ARG A 23 -21.57 10.74 8.60
CA ARG A 23 -20.71 9.90 9.46
C ARG A 23 -19.35 10.54 9.71
N THR A 24 -18.79 11.26 8.74
CA THR A 24 -17.54 12.02 8.85
C THR A 24 -17.74 13.21 9.78
N VAL A 25 -18.84 13.95 9.67
CA VAL A 25 -19.19 15.03 10.61
C VAL A 25 -19.31 14.50 12.05
N ARG A 26 -19.93 13.32 12.24
CA ARG A 26 -19.98 12.69 13.57
C ARG A 26 -18.60 12.36 14.13
N LYS A 27 -17.70 11.86 13.26
CA LYS A 27 -16.32 11.56 13.65
C LYS A 27 -15.54 12.85 14.00
N ALA A 28 -15.73 13.92 13.23
CA ALA A 28 -15.07 15.21 13.46
C ALA A 28 -15.53 15.89 14.76
N ILE A 29 -16.81 15.75 15.13
CA ILE A 29 -17.32 16.21 16.42
C ILE A 29 -16.70 15.40 17.58
N ALA A 30 -16.45 14.10 17.37
CA ALA A 30 -15.87 13.23 18.40
C ALA A 30 -14.33 13.38 18.52
N SER A 31 -13.64 13.69 17.42
CA SER A 31 -12.21 13.95 17.38
C SER A 31 -11.91 14.93 16.24
N ALA A 32 -11.28 16.05 16.57
CA ALA A 32 -10.84 17.02 15.57
C ALA A 32 -9.71 16.47 14.67
N VAL A 33 -8.94 15.50 15.17
CA VAL A 33 -7.89 14.82 14.42
C VAL A 33 -8.50 13.65 13.64
N PRO A 34 -8.39 13.63 12.30
CA PRO A 34 -8.84 12.50 11.50
C PRO A 34 -8.17 11.21 11.99
N PRO A 35 -8.91 10.10 12.13
CA PRO A 35 -8.31 8.83 12.50
C PRO A 35 -7.31 8.40 11.42
N GLU A 36 -6.22 7.78 11.84
CA GLU A 36 -5.20 7.28 10.91
C GLU A 36 -5.82 6.38 9.84
N ARG A 37 -5.39 6.60 8.60
CA ARG A 37 -5.84 5.76 7.48
C ARG A 37 -5.31 4.35 7.70
N LYS A 38 -6.20 3.36 7.64
CA LYS A 38 -5.79 1.95 7.68
C LYS A 38 -4.89 1.66 6.48
N SER A 39 -3.63 1.30 6.74
CA SER A 39 -2.73 0.80 5.71
C SER A 39 -3.28 -0.51 5.15
N PRO A 40 -3.56 -0.60 3.84
CA PRO A 40 -4.03 -1.86 3.26
C PRO A 40 -2.90 -2.89 3.31
N VAL A 41 -3.11 -3.98 4.05
CA VAL A 41 -2.18 -5.12 4.06
C VAL A 41 -2.34 -5.86 2.73
N ARG A 42 -1.42 -5.61 1.80
CA ARG A 42 -1.37 -6.33 0.52
C ARG A 42 -0.60 -7.64 0.70
N VAL A 43 -1.32 -8.74 0.87
CA VAL A 43 -0.72 -10.08 0.84
C VAL A 43 -0.32 -10.37 -0.61
N ALA A 44 0.96 -10.63 -0.86
CA ALA A 44 1.48 -11.03 -2.16
C ALA A 44 1.78 -12.54 -2.11
N PRO A 45 0.80 -13.44 -2.29
CA PRO A 45 0.97 -14.88 -2.03
C PRO A 45 2.08 -15.53 -2.87
N VAL A 46 2.19 -15.13 -4.14
CA VAL A 46 3.16 -15.70 -5.08
C VAL A 46 4.58 -15.13 -4.90
N LEU A 47 4.67 -13.87 -4.47
CA LEU A 47 5.96 -13.17 -4.37
C LEU A 47 6.50 -13.18 -2.93
N GLY A 48 5.65 -13.47 -1.94
CA GLY A 48 5.97 -13.49 -0.51
C GLY A 48 7.19 -14.34 -0.16
N PRO A 49 7.25 -15.62 -0.58
CA PRO A 49 8.37 -16.51 -0.27
C PRO A 49 9.71 -16.00 -0.83
N TRP A 50 9.68 -15.31 -1.97
CA TRP A 50 10.87 -14.90 -2.71
C TRP A 50 11.35 -13.49 -2.38
N LYS A 51 10.62 -12.73 -1.56
CA LYS A 51 10.98 -11.34 -1.22
C LYS A 51 12.34 -11.22 -0.55
N GLU A 52 12.68 -12.18 0.31
CA GLU A 52 13.93 -12.14 1.07
C GLU A 52 15.13 -12.45 0.18
N THR A 53 15.03 -13.48 -0.66
CA THR A 53 16.03 -13.81 -1.68
C THR A 53 16.29 -12.64 -2.64
N ILE A 54 15.22 -12.02 -3.16
CA ILE A 54 15.32 -10.86 -4.05
C ILE A 54 16.02 -9.69 -3.34
N ARG A 55 15.69 -9.44 -2.06
CA ARG A 55 16.34 -8.36 -1.30
C ARG A 55 17.83 -8.63 -1.10
N GLY A 56 18.22 -9.87 -0.83
CA GLY A 56 19.64 -10.25 -0.71
C GLY A 56 20.42 -9.88 -1.96
N TRP A 57 19.94 -10.32 -3.13
CA TRP A 57 20.59 -10.01 -4.41
C TRP A 57 20.62 -8.50 -4.73
N LEU A 58 19.55 -7.78 -4.43
CA LEU A 58 19.50 -6.33 -4.64
C LEU A 58 20.40 -5.55 -3.67
N SER A 59 20.60 -6.06 -2.45
CA SER A 59 21.55 -5.49 -1.49
C SER A 59 22.99 -5.66 -1.94
N GLU A 60 23.34 -6.83 -2.48
CA GLU A 60 24.65 -7.09 -3.11
C GLU A 60 24.88 -6.17 -4.32
N ASP A 61 23.83 -5.90 -5.10
CA ASP A 61 23.89 -5.00 -6.26
C ASP A 61 24.26 -3.55 -5.91
N LEU A 62 24.02 -3.10 -4.69
CA LEU A 62 24.38 -1.74 -4.29
C LEU A 62 25.90 -1.54 -4.25
N GLY A 63 26.67 -2.60 -3.99
CA GLY A 63 28.12 -2.58 -3.92
C GLY A 63 28.83 -2.62 -5.29
N VAL A 64 28.12 -2.98 -6.36
CA VAL A 64 28.68 -3.08 -7.71
C VAL A 64 28.36 -1.86 -8.59
N PRO A 65 29.22 -1.57 -9.61
CA PRO A 65 29.01 -0.48 -10.55
C PRO A 65 27.64 -0.54 -11.22
N ALA A 66 27.07 0.63 -11.55
CA ALA A 66 25.68 0.75 -12.02
C ALA A 66 25.31 -0.15 -13.24
N LYS A 67 26.30 -0.50 -14.09
CA LYS A 67 26.14 -1.39 -15.25
C LYS A 67 26.13 -2.88 -14.91
N GLN A 68 26.64 -3.25 -13.74
CA GLN A 68 26.75 -4.64 -13.25
C GLN A 68 25.54 -5.05 -12.39
N ARG A 69 24.75 -4.08 -11.91
CA ARG A 69 23.55 -4.32 -11.10
C ARG A 69 22.55 -5.20 -11.85
N HIS A 70 21.93 -6.15 -11.16
CA HIS A 70 20.87 -6.95 -11.75
C HIS A 70 19.67 -6.05 -12.09
N THR A 71 19.05 -6.34 -13.24
CA THR A 71 17.78 -5.76 -13.63
C THR A 71 16.64 -6.66 -13.16
N ALA A 72 15.42 -6.13 -13.11
CA ALA A 72 14.22 -6.90 -12.82
C ALA A 72 14.13 -8.23 -13.59
N ARG A 73 14.54 -8.21 -14.86
CA ARG A 73 14.57 -9.38 -15.74
C ARG A 73 15.61 -10.41 -15.29
N ARG A 74 16.84 -9.99 -14.97
CA ARG A 74 17.89 -10.91 -14.50
C ARG A 74 17.56 -11.56 -13.17
N VAL A 75 16.99 -10.80 -12.23
CA VAL A 75 16.50 -11.33 -10.95
C VAL A 75 15.43 -12.39 -11.18
N TRP A 76 14.49 -12.14 -12.10
CA TRP A 76 13.47 -13.12 -12.45
C TRP A 76 14.03 -14.37 -13.13
N GLU A 77 14.92 -14.22 -14.12
CA GLU A 77 15.56 -15.35 -14.81
C GLU A 77 16.32 -16.25 -13.81
N ARG A 78 17.04 -15.64 -12.87
CA ARG A 78 17.75 -16.35 -11.80
C ARG A 78 16.79 -17.08 -10.86
N LEU A 79 15.66 -16.45 -10.49
CA LEU A 79 14.60 -17.06 -9.68
C LEU A 79 13.96 -18.27 -10.37
N VAL A 80 13.73 -18.19 -11.68
CA VAL A 80 13.18 -19.33 -12.44
C VAL A 80 14.22 -20.45 -12.54
N ALA A 81 15.49 -20.12 -12.79
CA ALA A 81 16.55 -21.11 -12.97
C ALA A 81 16.96 -21.83 -11.68
N GLU A 82 17.07 -21.12 -10.54
CA GLU A 82 17.53 -21.72 -9.27
C GLU A 82 16.38 -22.32 -8.45
N HIS A 83 15.14 -21.86 -8.65
CA HIS A 83 14.04 -22.14 -7.73
C HIS A 83 12.71 -22.53 -8.41
N ASP A 84 12.66 -22.70 -9.74
CA ASP A 84 11.43 -23.01 -10.50
C ASP A 84 10.25 -22.11 -10.12
N ALA A 85 10.54 -20.83 -9.87
CA ALA A 85 9.56 -19.92 -9.31
C ALA A 85 8.43 -19.62 -10.32
N ASP A 86 7.19 -20.01 -10.01
CA ASP A 86 5.98 -19.68 -10.80
C ASP A 86 5.55 -18.21 -10.57
N ILE A 87 6.41 -17.29 -10.97
CA ILE A 87 6.18 -15.86 -10.88
C ILE A 87 6.24 -15.28 -12.29
N ALA A 88 5.23 -14.52 -12.70
CA ALA A 88 5.35 -13.71 -13.91
C ALA A 88 6.44 -12.63 -13.75
N GLY A 89 7.35 -12.48 -14.70
CA GLY A 89 8.46 -11.50 -14.62
C GLY A 89 8.01 -10.04 -14.34
N ARG A 90 6.82 -9.65 -14.83
CA ARG A 90 6.19 -8.34 -14.49
C ARG A 90 5.95 -8.14 -12.99
N ARG A 91 5.73 -9.22 -12.24
CA ARG A 91 5.50 -9.21 -10.80
C ARG A 91 6.81 -9.01 -10.03
N CYS A 92 7.94 -9.48 -10.56
CA CYS A 92 9.28 -9.17 -10.05
C CYS A 92 9.60 -7.67 -10.16
N GLY A 93 9.33 -7.06 -11.32
CA GLY A 93 9.54 -5.63 -11.59
C GLY A 93 8.99 -4.66 -10.54
N ARG A 94 7.82 -4.98 -9.96
CA ARG A 94 7.18 -4.15 -8.91
C ARG A 94 7.91 -4.17 -7.57
N THR A 95 8.81 -5.13 -7.37
CA THR A 95 9.52 -5.35 -6.10
C THR A 95 10.96 -4.89 -6.18
N CYS A 96 11.61 -5.07 -7.33
CA CYS A 96 13.01 -4.69 -7.54
C CYS A 96 13.22 -3.21 -7.90
N GLY A 97 12.15 -2.46 -8.22
CA GLY A 97 12.19 -1.00 -8.22
C GLY A 97 13.23 -0.35 -9.14
N ARG A 98 13.61 -1.02 -10.24
CA ARG A 98 14.51 -0.49 -11.27
C ARG A 98 14.23 -1.10 -12.64
#